data_AF-A0AAV7VW36-F1
#
_entry.id   AF-A0AAV7VW36-F1
#
_cell.length_a   1.000
_cell.length_b   1.000
_cell.length_c   1.000
_cell.angle_alpha   90.00
_cell.angle_beta   90.00
_cell.angle_gamma   90.00
#
_symmetry.space_group_name_H-M   'P 1'
#
loop_
_entity.id
_entity.type
_entity.pdbx_description
1 polymer ?
#
loop_
_entity_poly.entity_id
_entity_poly.type
_entity_poly.pdbx_seq_one_letter_code
_entity_poly.pdbx_strand_id
1 'polypeptide(L)'
;MNYLVFRFVEGLRPEISQMIKNHLICWQAKPIDEVLQYAKYCSDEIELKQRKLKEVVMVMQIKAAQAGMQGNGVHRWCNSRKEPECFRGKREVEVGDVLLTVVQI
;
A
#
# COMPACT_ATOMS: atom_id res chain seq x y z
N MET A 1 36.57 -0.54 10.80
CA MET A 1 35.12 -0.79 10.94
C MET A 1 34.61 -0.02 12.14
N ASN A 2 33.63 0.87 11.97
CA ASN A 2 33.10 1.66 13.09
C ASN A 2 32.08 0.83 13.89
N TYR A 3 32.53 0.29 15.03
CA TYR A 3 31.71 -0.62 15.86
C TYR A 3 30.43 0.04 16.39
N LEU A 4 30.47 1.35 16.67
CA LEU A 4 29.30 2.10 17.14
C LEU A 4 28.23 2.19 16.06
N VAL A 5 28.63 2.51 14.83
CA VAL A 5 27.72 2.56 13.67
C VAL A 5 27.09 1.20 13.40
N PHE A 6 27.89 0.13 13.48
CA PHE A 6 27.38 -1.23 13.33
C PHE A 6 26.30 -1.56 14.37
N ARG A 7 26.59 -1.35 15.66
CA ARG A 7 25.63 -1.62 16.74
C ARG A 7 24.37 -0.76 16.64
N PHE A 8 24.52 0.49 16.22
CA PHE A 8 23.40 1.38 15.98
C PHE A 8 22.48 0.82 14.89
N VAL A 9 23.01 0.53 13.69
CA VAL A 9 22.21 0.06 12.55
C VAL A 9 21.55 -1.30 12.82
N GLU A 10 22.23 -2.23 13.51
CA GLU A 10 21.63 -3.52 13.90
C GLU A 10 20.56 -3.38 14.99
N GLY A 11 20.59 -2.31 15.79
CA GLY A 11 19.59 -2.04 16.82
C GLY A 11 18.32 -1.31 16.33
N LEU A 12 18.30 -0.87 15.07
CA LEU A 12 17.15 -0.21 14.48
C LEU A 12 16.06 -1.21 14.10
N ARG A 13 14.85 -0.68 13.83
CA ARG A 13 13.77 -1.47 13.21
C ARG A 13 14.28 -2.16 11.93
N PRO A 14 13.90 -3.43 11.66
CA PRO A 14 14.44 -4.19 10.54
C PRO A 14 14.33 -3.47 9.19
N GLU A 15 13.22 -2.77 8.94
CA GLU A 15 12.97 -2.04 7.71
C GLU A 15 13.96 -0.88 7.53
N ILE A 16 14.23 -0.13 8.61
CA ILE A 16 15.18 0.98 8.60
C ILE A 16 16.61 0.44 8.44
N SER A 17 16.94 -0.62 9.19
CA SER A 17 18.25 -1.27 9.10
C SER A 17 18.53 -1.74 7.67
N GLN A 18 17.55 -2.38 7.03
CA GLN A 18 17.67 -2.85 5.66
C GLN A 18 17.78 -1.70 4.66
N MET A 19 17.01 -0.63 4.83
CA MET A 19 17.13 0.57 3.99
C MET A 19 18.51 1.19 4.06
N ILE A 20 19.09 1.32 5.27
CA ILE A 20 20.46 1.83 5.44
C ILE A 20 21.46 0.90 4.74
N LYS A 21 21.37 -0.42 4.96
CA LYS A 21 22.29 -1.40 4.36
C LYS A 21 22.22 -1.41 2.83
N ASN A 22 21.03 -1.20 2.25
CA ASN A 22 20.83 -1.27 0.81
C ASN A 22 21.17 0.04 0.10
N HIS A 23 20.87 1.19 0.71
CA HIS A 23 20.93 2.49 0.02
C HIS A 23 22.16 3.32 0.43
N LEU A 24 22.67 3.15 1.65
CA LEU A 24 23.83 3.90 2.11
C LEU A 24 25.12 3.10 1.85
N ILE A 25 25.75 3.37 0.71
CA ILE A 25 27.01 2.72 0.31
C ILE A 25 28.08 2.98 1.37
N CYS A 26 28.80 1.91 1.75
CA CYS A 26 29.85 1.96 2.77
C CYS A 26 29.38 2.53 4.11
N TRP A 27 28.11 2.36 4.49
CA TRP A 27 27.53 2.86 5.74
C TRP A 27 28.37 2.57 6.99
N GLN A 28 29.10 1.44 7.03
CA GLN A 28 29.99 1.07 8.15
C GLN A 28 31.23 1.97 8.32
N ALA A 29 31.61 2.70 7.27
CA ALA A 29 32.71 3.64 7.26
C ALA A 29 32.25 5.10 7.38
N LYS A 30 30.94 5.34 7.31
CA LYS A 30 30.35 6.68 7.47
C LYS A 30 30.43 7.16 8.92
N PRO A 31 30.50 8.47 9.14
CA PRO A 31 30.41 9.03 10.48
C PRO A 31 28.97 8.85 11.01
N ILE A 32 28.83 8.78 12.34
CA ILE A 32 27.57 8.34 12.98
C ILE A 32 26.43 9.36 12.78
N ASP A 33 26.75 10.64 12.65
CA ASP A 33 25.83 11.74 12.34
C ASP A 33 25.17 11.56 10.96
N GLU A 34 25.94 11.19 9.93
CA GLU A 34 25.39 10.93 8.59
C GLU A 34 24.43 9.73 8.63
N VAL A 35 24.80 8.67 9.35
CA VAL A 35 23.96 7.47 9.52
C VAL A 35 22.69 7.79 10.33
N LEU A 36 22.78 8.65 11.35
CA LEU A 36 21.64 9.12 12.14
C LEU A 36 20.68 9.95 11.28
N GLN A 37 21.20 10.85 10.45
CA GLN A 37 20.38 11.65 9.54
C GLN A 37 19.65 10.78 8.53
N TYR A 38 20.34 9.78 7.98
CA TYR A 38 19.71 8.83 7.05
C TYR A 38 18.67 7.95 7.75
N ALA A 39 18.95 7.47 8.97
CA ALA A 39 17.98 6.71 9.76
C ALA A 39 16.70 7.51 10.04
N LYS A 40 16.84 8.81 10.34
CA LYS A 40 15.70 9.73 10.49
C LYS A 40 14.90 9.84 9.19
N TYR A 41 15.58 10.07 8.07
CA TYR A 41 14.95 10.10 6.74
C TYR A 41 14.14 8.81 6.46
N CYS A 42 14.71 7.63 6.74
CA CYS A 42 13.99 6.36 6.58
C CYS A 42 12.74 6.28 7.46
N SER A 43 12.80 6.76 8.71
CA SER A 43 11.62 6.79 9.59
C SER A 43 10.52 7.69 9.02
N ASP A 44 10.88 8.90 8.59
CA ASP A 44 9.93 9.87 8.03
C ASP A 44 9.27 9.33 6.75
N GLU A 45 10.03 8.64 5.91
CA GLU A 45 9.52 8.01 4.68
C GLU A 45 8.51 6.89 4.97
N ILE A 46 8.78 6.06 5.98
CA ILE A 46 7.86 5.00 6.43
C ILE A 46 6.57 5.61 6.97
N GLU A 47 6.65 6.64 7.81
CA GLU A 47 5.47 7.32 8.37
C GLU A 47 4.63 7.99 7.28
N LEU A 48 5.26 8.56 6.26
CA LEU A 48 4.56 9.12 5.11
C LEU A 48 3.83 8.03 4.32
N LYS A 49 4.49 6.90 4.04
CA LYS A 49 3.87 5.76 3.34
C LYS A 49 2.69 5.20 4.13
N GLN A 50 2.81 5.10 5.45
CA GLN A 50 1.72 4.65 6.32
C GLN A 50 0.52 5.62 6.31
N ARG A 51 0.77 6.94 6.32
CA ARG A 51 -0.30 7.95 6.20
C ARG A 51 -1.04 7.84 4.87
N LYS A 52 -0.31 7.77 3.76
CA LYS A 52 -0.90 7.60 2.42
C LYS A 52 -1.71 6.31 2.32
N LEU A 53 -1.22 5.22 2.90
CA LEU A 53 -1.95 3.95 2.91
C LEU A 53 -3.26 4.06 3.71
N LYS A 54 -3.25 4.74 4.87
CA LYS A 54 -4.48 4.98 5.66
C LYS A 54 -5.50 5.80 4.89
N GLU A 55 -5.07 6.84 4.18
CA GLU A 55 -5.94 7.66 3.32
C GLU A 55 -6.56 6.82 2.18
N VAL A 56 -5.74 6.02 1.48
CA VAL A 56 -6.22 5.14 0.41
C VAL A 56 -7.24 4.13 0.95
N VAL A 57 -6.95 3.48 2.09
CA VAL A 57 -7.86 2.53 2.74
C VAL A 57 -9.17 3.21 3.13
N MET A 58 -9.12 4.42 3.70
CA MET A 58 -10.32 5.19 4.07
C MET A 58 -11.16 5.52 2.83
N VAL A 59 -10.54 6.00 1.75
CA VAL A 59 -11.24 6.28 0.48
C VAL A 59 -11.87 5.01 -0.09
N MET A 60 -11.17 3.87 -0.04
CA MET A 60 -11.71 2.57 -0.46
C MET A 60 -12.92 2.17 0.38
N GLN A 61 -12.88 2.33 1.70
CA GLN A 61 -14.00 2.03 2.59
C GLN A 61 -15.20 2.94 2.35
N ILE A 62 -14.98 4.25 2.13
CA ILE A 62 -16.05 5.20 1.78
C ILE A 62 -16.70 4.81 0.45
N LYS A 63 -15.90 4.51 -0.58
CA LYS A 63 -16.42 4.08 -1.87
C LYS A 63 -17.20 2.76 -1.79
N ALA A 64 -16.72 1.80 -1.00
CA ALA A 64 -17.42 0.54 -0.77
C ALA A 64 -18.77 0.77 -0.06
N ALA A 65 -18.81 1.64 0.95
CA ALA A 65 -20.04 2.01 1.64
C ALA A 65 -21.02 2.77 0.72
N GLN A 66 -20.52 3.69 -0.11
CA GLN A 66 -21.32 4.41 -1.11
C GLN A 66 -21.90 3.46 -2.17
N ALA A 67 -21.11 2.49 -2.65
CA ALA A 67 -21.61 1.45 -3.56
C ALA A 67 -22.68 0.57 -2.91
N GLY A 68 -22.51 0.24 -1.61
CA GLY A 68 -23.53 -0.45 -0.82
C GLY A 68 -24.81 0.36 -0.62
N MET A 69 -24.71 1.69 -0.51
CA MET A 69 -25.86 2.60 -0.41
C MET A 69 -26.52 2.88 -1.78
N GLN A 70 -25.74 2.92 -2.87
CA GLN A 70 -26.25 3.02 -4.24
C GLN A 70 -26.89 1.72 -4.74
N GLY A 71 -26.63 0.59 -4.07
CA GLY A 71 -27.29 -0.70 -4.32
C GLY A 71 -28.76 -0.81 -3.87
N ASN A 72 -29.30 0.18 -3.17
CA ASN A 72 -30.73 0.20 -2.78
C ASN A 72 -31.63 0.98 -3.75
N GLY A 73 -31.08 1.46 -4.87
CA GLY A 73 -31.84 2.10 -5.93
C GLY A 73 -31.60 1.42 -7.27
N VAL A 74 -32.66 0.80 -7.81
CA VAL A 74 -32.78 0.32 -9.20
C VAL A 74 -32.28 -1.11 -9.48
N HIS A 75 -33.10 -2.08 -9.09
CA HIS A 75 -33.43 -3.21 -9.97
C HIS A 75 -34.96 -3.26 -10.16
N ARG A 76 -35.54 -2.17 -10.70
CA ARG A 76 -36.92 -2.19 -11.22
C ARG A 76 -36.92 -2.32 -12.74
N TRP A 77 -36.23 -3.33 -13.26
CA TRP A 77 -36.54 -3.83 -14.61
C TRP A 77 -36.06 -5.27 -14.81
N CYS A 78 -36.71 -6.20 -14.11
CA CYS A 78 -36.77 -7.60 -14.53
C CYS A 78 -38.23 -8.01 -14.68
N ASN A 79 -38.94 -7.37 -15.61
CA ASN A 79 -40.11 -8.01 -16.20
C ASN A 79 -39.61 -9.01 -17.24
N SER A 80 -39.87 -10.29 -16.98
CA SER A 80 -40.08 -11.30 -18.01
C SER A 80 -38.86 -11.84 -18.78
N ARG A 81 -37.95 -12.57 -18.13
CA ARG A 81 -37.38 -13.79 -18.74
C ARG A 81 -36.72 -14.70 -17.71
N LYS A 82 -37.02 -16.00 -17.85
CA LYS A 82 -36.58 -17.11 -17.00
C LYS A 82 -35.05 -17.20 -16.91
N GLU A 83 -34.54 -17.48 -15.71
CA GLU A 83 -33.18 -17.96 -15.42
C GLU A 83 -32.83 -19.27 -16.19
N PRO A 84 -31.60 -19.85 -16.17
CA PRO A 84 -30.43 -19.56 -15.32
C PRO A 84 -29.06 -19.68 -16.04
N GLU A 85 -28.29 -18.61 -16.16
CA GLU A 85 -26.86 -18.75 -16.46
C GLU A 85 -26.03 -17.85 -15.54
N CYS A 86 -25.30 -18.53 -14.65
CA CYS A 86 -24.29 -18.01 -13.75
C CYS A 86 -23.31 -17.12 -14.53
N PHE A 87 -23.47 -15.80 -14.46
CA PHE A 87 -22.50 -14.86 -15.02
C PHE A 87 -21.19 -14.91 -14.20
N ARG A 88 -20.33 -15.86 -14.54
CA ARG A 88 -18.89 -15.82 -14.30
C ARG A 88 -18.28 -14.80 -15.29
N GLY A 89 -18.67 -13.53 -15.14
CA GLY A 89 -18.24 -12.44 -16.01
C GLY A 89 -17.04 -11.73 -15.38
N LYS A 90 -15.87 -11.82 -16.03
CA LYS A 90 -14.74 -10.93 -15.74
C LYS A 90 -15.25 -9.49 -15.85
N ARG A 91 -15.15 -8.71 -14.76
CA ARG A 91 -15.38 -7.28 -14.81
C ARG A 91 -14.02 -6.61 -14.98
N GLU A 92 -13.80 -6.04 -16.15
CA GLU A 92 -12.69 -5.12 -16.38
C GLU A 92 -13.10 -3.78 -15.76
N VAL A 93 -12.34 -3.33 -14.77
CA VAL A 93 -12.54 -2.03 -14.14
C VAL A 93 -11.37 -1.16 -14.55
N GLU A 94 -11.64 -0.15 -15.37
CA GLU A 94 -10.68 0.90 -15.69
C GLU A 94 -10.62 1.89 -14.53
N VAL A 95 -9.46 2.03 -13.92
CA VAL A 95 -9.17 3.06 -12.92
C VAL A 95 -8.07 3.95 -13.46
N GLY A 96 -8.44 4.99 -14.22
CA GLY A 96 -7.47 5.82 -14.95
C GLY A 96 -6.70 5.01 -15.99
N ASP A 97 -5.38 5.21 -16.13
CA ASP A 97 -4.52 4.49 -17.09
C ASP A 97 -4.20 3.03 -16.67
N VAL A 98 -4.87 2.49 -15.63
CA VAL A 98 -4.59 1.16 -15.11
C VAL A 98 -5.82 0.28 -15.23
N LEU A 99 -5.73 -0.71 -16.12
CA LEU A 99 -6.73 -1.76 -16.28
C LEU A 99 -6.43 -2.88 -15.26
N LEU A 100 -7.31 -3.07 -14.28
CA LEU A 100 -7.20 -4.18 -13.32
C LEU A 100 -8.27 -5.23 -13.62
N THR A 101 -7.83 -6.43 -14.00
CA THR A 101 -8.71 -7.58 -14.17
C THR A 101 -8.95 -8.24 -12.82
N VAL A 102 -10.14 -8.06 -12.25
CA VAL A 102 -10.53 -8.74 -11.02
C VAL A 102 -11.18 -10.07 -11.37
N VAL A 103 -10.51 -11.17 -11.02
CA VAL A 103 -11.09 -12.51 -11.09
C VAL A 103 -11.78 -12.80 -9.75
N GLN A 104 -13.11 -12.86 -9.73
CA GLN A 104 -13.85 -13.33 -8.55
C GLN A 104 -13.61 -14.84 -8.40
N ILE A 105 -13.13 -15.24 -7.22
CA ILE A 105 -13.04 -16.65 -6.76
C ILE A 105 -14.42 -17.05 -6.24
#